data_AF-A0AAP5JQP8-F1
#
_entry.id   AF-A0AAP5JQP8-F1
#
_cell.length_a   1.000
_cell.length_b   1.000
_cell.length_c   1.000
_cell.angle_alpha   90.00
_cell.angle_beta   90.00
_cell.angle_gamma   90.00
#
_symmetry.space_group_name_H-M   'P 1'
#
loop_
_entity.id
_entity.type
_entity.pdbx_description
1 polymer ?
#
loop_
_entity_poly.entity_id
_entity_poly.type
_entity_poly.pdbx_seq_one_letter_code
_entity_poly.pdbx_strand_id
1 'polypeptide(L)' 'MDYKALYADVVDWINQANQVAMKYGMENEQFWVWVADSSGALSKKYQENRLVIKQMMMLVEWLEEVYESRKKD' A
#
# COMPACT_ATOMS: atom_id res chain seq x y z
N MET A 1 10.22 -12.07 14.07
CA MET A 1 9.95 -11.07 13.03
C MET A 1 11.07 -10.06 13.06
N ASP A 2 11.71 -9.81 11.92
CA ASP A 2 12.73 -8.76 11.80
C ASP A 2 12.04 -7.44 11.46
N TYR A 3 11.98 -6.53 12.43
CA TYR A 3 11.32 -5.24 12.25
C TYR A 3 12.08 -4.30 11.31
N LYS A 4 13.42 -4.40 11.25
CA LYS A 4 14.20 -3.54 10.34
C LYS A 4 13.91 -3.94 8.90
N ALA A 5 13.86 -5.24 8.62
CA ALA A 5 13.46 -5.74 7.31
C ALA A 5 12.03 -5.33 6.94
N LEU A 6 11.09 -5.42 7.89
CA LEU A 6 9.71 -4.97 7.67
C LEU A 6 9.63 -3.50 7.27
N TYR A 7 10.28 -2.61 8.04
CA TYR A 7 10.23 -1.18 7.73
C TYR A 7 10.92 -0.83 6.41
N ALA A 8 12.00 -1.53 6.05
CA ALA A 8 12.62 -1.38 4.74
C ALA A 8 11.64 -1.77 3.62
N ASP A 9 10.98 -2.92 3.73
CA ASP A 9 9.98 -3.34 2.74
C ASP A 9 8.79 -2.38 2.65
N VAL A 10 8.34 -1.81 3.77
CA VAL A 10 7.25 -0.82 3.78
C VAL A 10 7.66 0.45 3.05
N VAL A 11 8.89 0.93 3.27
CA VAL A 11 9.43 2.09 2.53
C VAL A 11 9.48 1.80 1.03
N ASP A 12 9.98 0.62 0.65
CA ASP A 12 10.03 0.20 -0.74
C ASP A 12 8.63 0.09 -1.37
N TRP A 13 7.65 -0.41 -0.60
CA TRP A 13 6.26 -0.50 -1.03
C TRP A 13 5.65 0.89 -1.27
N ILE A 14 5.89 1.86 -0.38
CA ILE A 14 5.42 3.25 -0.56
C ILE A 14 6.01 3.86 -1.85
N ASN A 15 7.30 3.64 -2.09
CA ASN A 15 7.95 4.13 -3.31
C ASN A 15 7.33 3.52 -4.58
N GLN A 16 7.02 2.21 -4.54
CA GLN A 16 6.36 1.54 -5.66
C GLN A 16 4.92 2.03 -5.84
N ALA A 17 4.15 2.22 -4.76
CA ALA A 17 2.79 2.75 -4.83
C ALA A 17 2.77 4.12 -5.53
N ASN A 18 3.73 5.00 -5.22
CA ASN A 18 3.89 6.29 -5.89
C ASN A 18 4.19 6.13 -7.40
N GLN A 19 5.08 5.20 -7.78
CA GLN A 19 5.39 4.94 -9.19
C GLN A 19 4.17 4.40 -9.97
N VAL A 20 3.41 3.50 -9.37
CA VAL A 20 2.19 2.93 -9.98
C VAL A 20 1.11 4.00 -10.09
N ALA A 21 0.94 4.85 -9.07
CA ALA A 21 0.04 6.00 -9.10
C ALA A 21 0.42 7.00 -10.20
N MET A 22 1.72 7.27 -10.40
CA MET A 22 2.21 8.12 -11.51
C MET A 22 1.95 7.49 -12.88
N LYS A 23 2.03 6.17 -12.99
CA LYS A 23 1.87 5.44 -14.25
C LYS A 23 0.42 5.32 -14.69
N TYR A 24 -0.47 4.95 -13.77
CA TYR A 24 -1.87 4.63 -14.09
C TYR A 24 -2.87 5.71 -13.65
N GLY A 25 -2.51 6.54 -12.67
CA GLY A 25 -3.44 7.41 -11.95
C GLY A 25 -4.25 6.63 -10.91
N MET A 26 -4.61 7.31 -9.81
CA MET A 26 -5.44 6.72 -8.75
C MET A 26 -6.91 6.51 -9.16
N GLU A 27 -7.35 7.11 -10.28
CA GLU A 27 -8.67 6.88 -10.88
C GLU A 27 -8.78 5.51 -11.58
N ASN A 28 -7.65 4.87 -11.86
CA ASN A 28 -7.62 3.63 -12.62
C ASN A 28 -7.71 2.41 -11.69
N GLU A 29 -8.64 1.50 -11.97
CA GLU A 29 -8.81 0.25 -11.23
C GLU A 29 -7.51 -0.56 -11.12
N GLN A 30 -6.65 -0.52 -12.14
CA GLN A 30 -5.36 -1.23 -12.14
C GLN A 30 -4.43 -0.78 -11.00
N PHE A 31 -4.52 0.49 -10.57
CA PHE A 31 -3.79 0.97 -9.42
C PHE A 31 -4.27 0.27 -8.14
N TRP A 32 -5.58 0.19 -7.93
CA TRP A 32 -6.17 -0.40 -6.73
C TRP A 32 -6.02 -1.91 -6.66
N VAL A 33 -6.08 -2.60 -7.81
CA VAL A 33 -5.73 -4.03 -7.90
C VAL A 33 -4.28 -4.24 -7.44
N TRP A 34 -3.35 -3.42 -7.93
CA TRP A 34 -1.95 -3.51 -7.51
C TRP A 34 -1.77 -3.22 -6.01
N VAL A 35 -2.45 -2.22 -5.47
CA VAL A 35 -2.39 -1.88 -4.03
C VAL A 35 -2.90 -3.04 -3.17
N ALA A 36 -4.04 -3.63 -3.53
CA ALA A 36 -4.63 -4.76 -2.80
C ALA A 36 -3.72 -6.01 -2.85
N ASP A 37 -3.24 -6.38 -4.03
CA ASP A 37 -2.41 -7.57 -4.22
C ASP A 37 -1.05 -7.43 -3.51
N SER A 38 -0.40 -6.28 -3.66
CA SER A 38 0.94 -6.06 -3.10
C SER A 38 0.94 -5.91 -1.58
N SER A 39 -0.07 -5.25 -1.00
CA SER A 39 -0.24 -5.16 0.46
C SER A 39 -0.55 -6.52 1.10
N GLY A 40 -1.38 -7.33 0.43
CA GLY A 40 -1.64 -8.72 0.80
C GLY A 40 -0.39 -9.61 0.71
N ALA A 41 0.40 -9.45 -0.35
CA ALA A 41 1.66 -10.18 -0.52
C ALA A 41 2.67 -9.84 0.59
N LEU A 42 2.79 -8.57 0.98
CA LEU A 42 3.66 -8.17 2.09
C LEU A 42 3.18 -8.76 3.42
N SER A 43 1.87 -8.74 3.67
CA SER A 43 1.28 -9.39 4.85
C SER A 43 1.61 -10.89 4.90
N LYS A 44 1.51 -11.60 3.77
CA LYS A 44 1.87 -13.03 3.65
C LYS A 44 3.37 -13.29 3.86
N LYS A 45 4.25 -12.43 3.33
CA LYS A 45 5.71 -12.52 3.54
C LYS A 45 6.06 -12.60 5.03
N TYR A 46 5.31 -11.88 5.85
CA TYR A 46 5.48 -11.86 7.31
C TYR A 46 4.50 -12.78 8.05
N GLN A 47 4.07 -13.88 7.41
CA GLN A 47 3.21 -14.91 7.99
C GLN A 47 1.90 -14.34 8.56
N GLU A 48 1.31 -13.38 7.85
CA GLU A 48 0.05 -12.73 8.23
C GLU A 48 0.12 -12.11 9.64
N ASN A 49 1.31 -11.62 10.02
CA ASN A 49 1.49 -11.00 11.32
C ASN A 49 0.54 -9.81 11.49
N ARG A 50 -0.21 -9.80 12.61
CA ARG A 50 -1.25 -8.80 12.87
C ARG A 50 -0.76 -7.35 12.82
N LEU A 51 0.48 -7.08 13.21
CA LEU A 51 1.07 -5.74 13.12
C LEU A 51 1.28 -5.34 11.66
N VAL A 52 1.77 -6.25 10.83
CA VAL A 52 2.01 -6.01 9.40
C VAL A 52 0.70 -5.76 8.67
N ILE A 53 -0.33 -6.58 8.93
CA ILE A 53 -1.67 -6.38 8.34
C ILE A 53 -2.20 -4.99 8.73
N LYS A 54 -2.10 -4.60 10.01
CA LYS A 54 -2.53 -3.27 10.47
C LYS A 54 -1.75 -2.13 9.82
N GLN A 55 -0.44 -2.28 9.72
CA GLN A 55 0.42 -1.29 9.07
C GLN A 55 0.04 -1.10 7.59
N MET A 56 -0.23 -2.20 6.88
CA MET A 56 -0.62 -2.14 5.48
C MET A 56 -2.04 -1.60 5.28
N MET A 57 -3.00 -2.01 6.11
CA MET A 57 -4.35 -1.44 6.06
C MET A 57 -4.34 0.07 6.26
N MET A 58 -3.59 0.59 7.24
CA MET A 58 -3.45 2.03 7.46
C MET A 58 -2.90 2.76 6.23
N LEU A 59 -1.93 2.16 5.52
CA LEU A 59 -1.38 2.77 4.30
C LEU A 59 -2.36 2.75 3.12
N VAL A 60 -3.17 1.69 3.01
CA VAL A 60 -4.24 1.60 1.99
C VAL A 60 -5.33 2.63 2.28
N GLU A 61 -5.80 2.71 3.52
CA GLU A 61 -6.79 3.71 3.97
C GLU A 61 -6.30 5.14 3.69
N TRP A 62 -5.01 5.42 3.97
CA TRP A 62 -4.42 6.71 3.63
C TRP A 62 -4.44 7.01 2.11
N LEU A 63 -4.16 6.03 1.26
CA LEU A 63 -4.26 6.21 -0.20
C LEU A 63 -5.71 6.51 -0.63
N GLU A 64 -6.70 5.85 -0.02
CA GLU A 64 -8.12 6.10 -0.27
C GLU A 64 -8.51 7.52 0.14
N GLU A 65 -8.06 8.00 1.29
CA GLU A 65 -8.28 9.38 1.75
C GLU A 65 -7.66 10.41 0.78
N VAL A 66 -6.45 10.15 0.28
CA VAL A 66 -5.80 11.00 -0.73
C VAL A 66 -6.60 11.00 -2.02
N TYR A 67 -7.12 9.86 -2.45
CA TYR A 67 -7.96 9.76 -3.65
C TYR A 67 -9.27 10.52 -3.48
N GLU A 68 -9.99 10.29 -2.39
CA GLU A 68 -11.29 10.92 -2.13
C GLU A 68 -11.19 12.43 -1.89
N SER A 69 -10.09 12.92 -1.31
CA SER A 69 -9.87 14.36 -1.17
C SER A 69 -9.74 15.06 -2.53
N ARG A 70 -9.12 14.42 -3.52
CA ARG A 70 -8.97 14.98 -4.89
C ARG A 70 -10.28 15.04 -5.68
N LYS A 71 -11.28 14.23 -5.32
CA LYS A 71 -12.60 14.22 -5.97
C LYS A 71 -13.54 15.31 -5.46
N LYS A 72 -13.21 15.93 -4.32
CA LYS A 72 -14.02 16.97 -3.67
C LYS A 72 -13.67 18.39 -4.13
N ASP A 73 -12.56 18.56 -4.84
CA ASP A 73 -12.11 19.80 -5.47
C ASP A 73 -12.50 19.83 -6.96
#